data_AF-A0ABD3N5T7-F1
#
_entry.id   AF-A0ABD3N5T7-F1
#
_cell.length_a   1.000
_cell.length_b   1.000
_cell.length_c   1.000
_cell.angle_alpha   90.00
_cell.angle_beta   90.00
_cell.angle_gamma   90.00
#
_symmetry.space_group_name_H-M   'P 1'
#
loop_
_entity.id
_entity.type
_entity.pdbx_description
1 polymer ?
#
loop_
_entity_poly.entity_id
_entity_poly.type
_entity_poly.pdbx_seq_one_letter_code
_entity_poly.pdbx_strand_id
1 'polypeptide(L)'
;MRIVGLVSLLLAVAPAFAIEATFTPNPADSAENGGAGPLPQSLEQRKQLLELSVAIAQTPDPASTLSHVAQQNGISAEELGAMLDRNTRDLQESGQLEEMLQGVQANLAAQGGRGASGTLPRRIIGLFTSLIVGIGKATAGQVARHPKHSSLLAVVVILTLLTLHNIPKNGLVMSSGTSPFSRGHTTFLNPPIQYMQQHYVDISDEWESSLPETVKVKKSKAGKQIGGIGITRSLDLDVSGSQTDKVTTETQLDREGYALIATASRLINVEDVIDIEQNDDDAESNQMEEAMEIMLDSISSLFGDRKFSEYTTALKWRSFVVAAEDDDTLEGAVMSMRLLGDFGRYGIQPFCISYESDDEVDDVTMTRCVAFHTLRGGHFDGELRFAIDTNKDRTGAIISVTLAIPDGGRTPTIRLARSMVESLTSSIVRSSQMRIKQAASRRNQSKHYRARSAAQAKEKRHLRYEQEKLQEEMAAERKRKWKRNNPDAGHYRPSGHRLRSPGGSPNFVS
;
A
#
# COMPACT_ATOMS: atom_id res chain seq x y z
N MET A 1 18.98 -27.01 39.63
CA MET A 1 18.07 -26.04 38.97
C MET A 1 18.85 -24.87 38.35
N ARG A 2 19.47 -25.04 37.17
CA ARG A 2 20.11 -23.97 36.38
C ARG A 2 20.07 -24.29 34.87
N ILE A 3 18.90 -24.67 34.34
CA ILE A 3 18.72 -24.97 32.90
C ILE A 3 17.79 -23.95 32.22
N VAL A 4 17.12 -23.09 32.98
CA VAL A 4 16.13 -22.12 32.45
C VAL A 4 16.78 -20.92 31.72
N GLY A 5 18.08 -20.68 31.90
CA GLY A 5 18.76 -19.50 31.34
C GLY A 5 19.22 -19.60 29.88
N LEU A 6 19.30 -20.79 29.29
CA LEU A 6 20.00 -20.98 28.01
C LEU A 6 19.09 -20.96 26.76
N VAL A 7 17.77 -21.01 26.95
CA VAL A 7 16.79 -21.06 25.84
C VAL A 7 16.40 -19.67 25.33
N SER A 8 16.63 -18.60 26.10
CA SER A 8 16.22 -17.24 25.74
C SER A 8 17.17 -16.48 24.80
N LEU A 9 18.33 -17.03 24.41
CA LEU A 9 19.33 -16.31 23.61
C LEU A 9 19.24 -16.55 22.09
N LEU A 10 18.31 -17.39 21.61
CA LEU A 10 18.32 -17.91 20.23
C LEU A 10 17.31 -17.25 19.27
N LEU A 11 16.70 -16.11 19.64
CA LEU A 11 15.57 -15.52 18.91
C LEU A 11 15.78 -14.06 18.45
N ALA A 12 17.00 -13.73 18.01
CA ALA A 12 17.30 -12.47 17.34
C ALA A 12 17.98 -12.73 15.98
N VAL A 13 17.25 -13.34 15.05
CA VAL A 13 17.63 -13.33 13.62
C VAL A 13 17.07 -12.04 13.03
N ALA A 14 17.91 -11.03 12.92
CA ALA A 14 17.61 -9.84 12.12
C ALA A 14 17.69 -10.21 10.63
N PRO A 15 16.75 -9.76 9.77
CA PRO A 15 16.89 -9.91 8.33
C PRO A 15 18.11 -9.10 7.86
N ALA A 16 19.05 -9.78 7.19
CA ALA A 16 20.16 -9.13 6.51
C ALA A 16 19.63 -8.54 5.20
N PHE A 17 19.41 -7.22 5.18
CA PHE A 17 19.24 -6.48 3.94
C PHE A 17 20.63 -6.23 3.34
N ALA A 18 20.94 -6.89 2.24
CA ALA A 18 22.02 -6.46 1.37
C ALA A 18 21.53 -5.22 0.63
N ILE A 19 22.22 -4.09 0.78
CA ILE A 19 21.99 -2.91 -0.05
C ILE A 19 22.62 -3.24 -1.41
N GLU A 20 21.79 -3.74 -2.31
CA GLU A 20 22.15 -4.04 -3.70
C GLU A 20 21.74 -2.82 -4.53
N ALA A 21 22.66 -1.87 -4.72
CA ALA A 21 22.43 -0.74 -5.62
C ALA A 21 22.88 -1.17 -7.02
N THR A 22 21.92 -1.44 -7.92
CA THR A 22 22.22 -1.68 -9.34
C THR A 22 21.99 -0.37 -10.10
N PHE A 23 23.04 0.19 -10.70
CA PHE A 23 22.94 1.46 -11.43
C PHE A 23 22.66 1.20 -12.92
N THR A 24 21.58 1.78 -13.45
CA THR A 24 21.29 1.78 -14.89
C THR A 24 21.96 2.98 -15.56
N PRO A 25 22.93 2.78 -16.47
CA PRO A 25 23.63 3.89 -17.13
C PRO A 25 22.69 4.68 -18.05
N ASN A 26 22.85 6.01 -18.07
CA ASN A 26 22.16 6.92 -18.97
C ASN A 26 22.95 7.15 -20.28
N PRO A 27 22.56 6.60 -21.44
CA PRO A 27 23.32 6.76 -22.68
C PRO A 27 23.33 8.20 -23.24
N ALA A 28 22.51 9.12 -22.72
CA ALA A 28 22.47 10.51 -23.19
C ALA A 28 23.67 11.36 -22.72
N ASP A 29 24.41 10.89 -21.71
CA ASP A 29 25.49 11.63 -21.03
C ASP A 29 26.84 10.90 -21.15
N SER A 30 26.97 10.07 -22.19
CA SER A 30 28.20 9.37 -22.55
C SER A 30 29.28 10.35 -23.03
N ALA A 31 30.55 10.00 -22.81
CA ALA A 31 31.71 10.77 -23.25
C ALA A 31 31.69 11.12 -24.76
N GLU A 32 31.01 10.32 -25.58
CA GLU A 32 30.83 10.56 -27.02
C GLU A 32 29.92 11.77 -27.35
N ASN A 33 29.07 12.23 -26.42
CA ASN A 33 28.14 13.35 -26.62
C ASN A 33 28.63 14.66 -25.94
N GLY A 34 29.89 14.73 -25.53
CA GLY A 34 30.46 15.90 -24.84
C GLY A 34 30.11 15.98 -23.33
N GLY A 35 29.46 14.95 -22.79
CA GLY A 35 29.19 14.78 -21.36
C GLY A 35 30.35 14.10 -20.63
N ALA A 36 30.40 14.23 -19.31
CA ALA A 36 31.50 13.70 -18.51
C ALA A 36 31.38 12.19 -18.22
N GLY A 37 30.25 11.55 -18.53
CA GLY A 37 29.92 10.16 -18.22
C GLY A 37 28.59 10.04 -17.46
N PRO A 38 27.88 8.90 -17.54
CA PRO A 38 26.45 8.84 -17.27
C PRO A 38 26.08 8.89 -15.79
N LEU A 39 25.53 10.03 -15.34
CA LEU A 39 24.79 10.06 -14.07
C LEU A 39 23.41 9.37 -14.23
N PRO A 40 22.88 8.72 -13.18
CA PRO A 40 21.54 8.13 -13.23
C PRO A 40 20.46 9.17 -13.55
N GLN A 41 19.47 8.79 -14.37
CA GLN A 41 18.36 9.68 -14.74
C GLN A 41 17.36 9.90 -13.60
N SER A 42 17.19 8.91 -12.71
CA SER A 42 16.21 9.00 -11.63
C SER A 42 16.77 9.76 -10.43
N LEU A 43 15.96 10.66 -9.87
CA LEU A 43 16.28 11.36 -8.62
C LEU A 43 16.44 10.37 -7.44
N GLU A 44 15.77 9.22 -7.49
CA GLU A 44 15.92 8.16 -6.48
C GLU A 44 17.30 7.51 -6.53
N GLN A 45 17.85 7.20 -7.71
CA GLN A 45 19.22 6.68 -7.83
C GLN A 45 20.26 7.75 -7.47
N ARG A 46 20.00 9.03 -7.79
CA ARG A 46 20.85 10.14 -7.34
C ARG A 46 20.84 10.29 -5.81
N LYS A 47 19.69 10.03 -5.16
CA LYS A 47 19.57 9.96 -3.70
C LYS A 47 20.38 8.79 -3.13
N GLN A 48 20.32 7.61 -3.75
CA GLN A 48 21.11 6.45 -3.33
C GLN A 48 22.62 6.69 -3.47
N LEU A 49 23.07 7.39 -4.52
CA LEU A 49 24.47 7.82 -4.65
C LEU A 49 24.89 8.80 -3.55
N LEU A 50 23.99 9.70 -3.14
CA LEU A 50 24.23 10.62 -2.02
C LEU A 50 24.26 9.89 -0.68
N GLU A 51 23.39 8.90 -0.46
CA GLU A 51 23.42 8.03 0.72
C GLU A 51 24.74 7.24 0.78
N LEU A 52 25.21 6.77 -0.38
CA LEU A 52 26.46 6.04 -0.52
C LEU A 52 27.69 6.92 -0.25
N SER A 53 27.70 8.18 -0.73
CA SER A 53 28.80 9.11 -0.44
C SER A 53 28.90 9.43 1.06
N VAL A 54 27.77 9.68 1.71
CA VAL A 54 27.70 9.93 3.16
C VAL A 54 28.12 8.69 3.95
N ALA A 55 27.68 7.50 3.54
CA ALA A 55 28.04 6.25 4.19
C ALA A 55 29.55 5.94 4.06
N ILE A 56 30.15 6.14 2.87
CA ILE A 56 31.60 5.97 2.64
C ILE A 56 32.40 6.96 3.52
N ALA A 57 31.99 8.22 3.56
CA ALA A 57 32.66 9.25 4.35
C ALA A 57 32.63 8.97 5.87
N GLN A 58 31.61 8.27 6.36
CA GLN A 58 31.47 7.88 7.76
C GLN A 58 32.20 6.59 8.13
N THR A 59 32.81 5.88 7.17
CA THR A 59 33.58 4.66 7.45
C THR A 59 34.99 4.96 7.97
N PRO A 60 35.59 4.07 8.80
CA PRO A 60 36.96 4.24 9.30
C PRO A 60 38.03 4.20 8.19
N ASP A 61 37.72 3.59 7.04
CA ASP A 61 38.59 3.49 5.87
C ASP A 61 37.78 3.74 4.59
N PRO A 62 37.60 5.02 4.19
CA PRO A 62 36.81 5.39 3.02
C PRO A 62 37.38 4.85 1.71
N ALA A 63 38.71 4.78 1.57
CA ALA A 63 39.36 4.35 0.34
C ALA A 63 39.15 2.85 0.07
N SER A 64 39.29 2.02 1.12
CA SER A 64 38.99 0.58 1.04
C SER A 64 37.51 0.33 0.77
N THR A 65 36.62 1.08 1.43
CA THR A 65 35.16 0.94 1.25
C THR A 65 34.73 1.33 -0.17
N LEU A 66 35.28 2.42 -0.72
CA LEU A 66 35.01 2.86 -2.08
C LEU A 66 35.50 1.83 -3.11
N SER A 67 36.71 1.29 -2.95
CA SER A 67 37.23 0.26 -3.86
C SER A 67 36.40 -1.03 -3.83
N HIS A 68 35.91 -1.43 -2.66
CA HIS A 68 35.03 -2.59 -2.50
C HIS A 68 33.66 -2.37 -3.16
N VAL A 69 33.04 -1.21 -2.96
CA VAL A 69 31.76 -0.87 -3.59
C VAL A 69 31.90 -0.80 -5.10
N ALA A 70 33.00 -0.21 -5.59
CA ALA A 70 33.29 -0.14 -7.02
C ALA A 70 33.43 -1.55 -7.63
N GLN A 71 34.20 -2.43 -6.98
CA GLN A 71 34.39 -3.82 -7.40
C GLN A 71 33.06 -4.60 -7.46
N GLN A 72 32.15 -4.38 -6.51
CA GLN A 72 30.83 -5.02 -6.51
C GLN A 72 29.95 -4.56 -7.68
N ASN A 73 30.15 -3.33 -8.14
CA ASN A 73 29.38 -2.73 -9.23
C ASN A 73 30.04 -2.89 -10.61
N GLY A 74 31.18 -3.59 -10.69
CA GLY A 74 31.91 -3.80 -11.94
C GLY A 74 32.50 -2.51 -12.54
N ILE A 75 32.63 -1.45 -11.74
CA ILE A 75 33.21 -0.16 -12.13
C ILE A 75 34.54 0.07 -11.40
N SER A 76 35.38 0.94 -11.94
CA SER A 76 36.64 1.28 -11.27
C SER A 76 36.40 2.19 -10.06
N ALA A 77 37.30 2.15 -9.07
CA ALA A 77 37.21 3.01 -7.90
C ALA A 77 37.27 4.50 -8.29
N GLU A 78 38.13 4.85 -9.25
CA GLU A 78 38.24 6.23 -9.76
C GLU A 78 36.94 6.69 -10.43
N GLU A 79 36.28 5.81 -11.17
CA GLU A 79 35.01 6.08 -11.85
C GLU A 79 33.85 6.25 -10.86
N LEU A 80 33.77 5.42 -9.82
CA LEU A 80 32.78 5.59 -8.75
C LEU A 80 33.02 6.89 -7.97
N GLY A 81 34.28 7.20 -7.64
CA GLY A 81 34.64 8.46 -6.98
C GLY A 81 34.22 9.68 -7.80
N ALA A 82 34.55 9.68 -9.10
CA ALA A 82 34.15 10.75 -10.02
C ALA A 82 32.62 10.87 -10.14
N MET A 83 31.88 9.76 -10.08
CA MET A 83 30.41 9.75 -10.12
C MET A 83 29.80 10.37 -8.85
N LEU A 84 30.33 10.07 -7.67
CA LEU A 84 29.87 10.63 -6.39
C LEU A 84 30.15 12.13 -6.31
N ASP A 85 31.33 12.56 -6.73
CA ASP A 85 31.71 13.98 -6.73
C ASP A 85 30.85 14.81 -7.69
N ARG A 86 30.55 14.26 -8.88
CA ARG A 86 29.67 14.91 -9.86
C ARG A 86 28.23 14.97 -9.39
N ASN A 87 27.69 13.88 -8.84
CA ASN A 87 26.34 13.88 -8.29
C ASN A 87 26.19 14.95 -7.18
N THR A 88 27.20 15.10 -6.34
CA THR A 88 27.22 16.12 -5.28
C THR A 88 27.25 17.53 -5.87
N ARG A 89 28.07 17.76 -6.91
CA ARG A 89 28.15 19.06 -7.61
C ARG A 89 26.85 19.40 -8.35
N ASP A 90 26.28 18.47 -9.10
CA ASP A 90 25.02 18.67 -9.83
C ASP A 90 23.85 19.00 -8.88
N LEU A 91 23.75 18.29 -7.75
CA LEU A 91 22.74 18.57 -6.73
C LEU A 91 22.97 19.91 -6.04
N GLN A 92 24.23 20.33 -5.92
CA GLN A 92 24.57 21.65 -5.37
C GLN A 92 24.16 22.77 -6.33
N GLU A 93 24.42 22.60 -7.63
CA GLU A 93 24.05 23.56 -8.68
C GLU A 93 22.52 23.64 -8.88
N SER A 94 21.79 22.54 -8.67
CA SER A 94 20.33 22.52 -8.75
C SER A 94 19.62 23.08 -7.51
N GLY A 95 20.35 23.37 -6.44
CA GLY A 95 19.79 23.79 -5.15
C GLY A 95 19.05 22.69 -4.38
N GLN A 96 19.11 21.43 -4.84
CA GLN A 96 18.41 20.30 -4.23
C GLN A 96 19.26 19.55 -3.19
N LEU A 97 20.57 19.83 -3.14
CA LEU A 97 21.50 19.15 -2.25
C LEU A 97 21.11 19.26 -0.78
N GLU A 98 20.67 20.43 -0.33
CA GLU A 98 20.37 20.68 1.09
C GLU A 98 19.12 19.92 1.55
N GLU A 99 18.05 19.94 0.76
CA GLU A 99 16.81 19.18 1.01
C GLU A 99 17.09 17.66 1.03
N MET A 100 17.89 17.18 0.07
CA MET A 100 18.24 15.76 -0.02
C MET A 100 19.19 15.32 1.10
N LEU A 101 20.20 16.13 1.45
CA LEU A 101 21.10 15.84 2.58
C LEU A 101 20.34 15.80 3.90
N GLN A 102 19.39 16.70 4.12
CA GLN A 102 18.57 16.70 5.33
C GLN A 102 17.71 15.42 5.42
N GLY A 103 17.10 15.00 4.30
CA GLY A 103 16.36 13.74 4.21
C GLY A 103 17.24 12.50 4.40
N VAL A 104 18.46 12.50 3.84
CA VAL A 104 19.44 11.41 3.97
C VAL A 104 19.97 11.33 5.39
N GLN A 105 20.29 12.45 6.03
CA GLN A 105 20.78 12.50 7.40
C GLN A 105 19.68 12.13 8.40
N ALA A 106 18.42 12.49 8.15
CA ALA A 106 17.27 12.03 8.93
C ALA A 106 17.05 10.52 8.79
N ASN A 107 17.18 9.96 7.58
CA ASN A 107 17.11 8.53 7.34
C ASN A 107 18.28 7.78 8.00
N LEU A 108 19.51 8.29 7.89
CA LEU A 108 20.68 7.72 8.55
C LEU A 108 20.60 7.85 10.08
N ALA A 109 20.01 8.92 10.63
CA ALA A 109 19.79 9.09 12.06
C ALA A 109 18.68 8.16 12.58
N ALA A 110 17.62 7.94 11.81
CA ALA A 110 16.59 6.94 12.10
C ALA A 110 17.15 5.50 12.03
N GLN A 111 18.16 5.27 11.18
CA GLN A 111 18.95 4.03 11.14
C GLN A 111 20.07 3.98 12.21
N GLY A 112 20.48 5.14 12.73
CA GLY A 112 21.65 5.35 13.58
C GLY A 112 21.43 5.12 15.08
N GLY A 113 20.22 4.75 15.50
CA GLY A 113 19.92 4.34 16.88
C GLY A 113 20.48 2.97 17.28
N ARG A 114 21.14 2.25 16.36
CA ARG A 114 21.91 1.04 16.65
C ARG A 114 23.31 1.18 16.06
N GLY A 115 24.27 1.25 16.97
CA GLY A 115 25.71 1.45 16.75
C GLY A 115 26.25 1.10 15.36
N ALA A 116 26.90 2.10 14.76
CA ALA A 116 27.82 1.93 13.65
C ALA A 116 28.94 0.92 14.03
N SER A 117 28.87 -0.27 13.47
CA SER A 117 29.99 -1.21 13.33
C SER A 117 29.76 -2.00 12.04
N GLY A 118 30.78 -1.99 11.17
CA GLY A 118 30.68 -2.22 9.74
C GLY A 118 30.15 -3.59 9.28
N THR A 119 29.70 -3.58 8.02
CA THR A 119 29.70 -4.72 7.08
C THR A 119 29.24 -6.06 7.66
N LEU A 120 27.97 -6.08 8.08
CA LEU A 120 27.25 -7.21 8.67
C LEU A 120 26.50 -8.12 7.65
N PRO A 121 27.09 -8.49 6.50
CA PRO A 121 26.75 -9.80 5.92
C PRO A 121 27.84 -10.84 6.20
N ARG A 122 29.12 -10.52 5.96
CA ARG A 122 30.21 -11.51 6.05
C ARG A 122 30.75 -11.75 7.45
N ARG A 123 30.76 -10.75 8.33
CA ARG A 123 31.17 -10.95 9.75
C ARG A 123 30.10 -11.67 10.56
N ILE A 124 28.82 -11.49 10.24
CA ILE A 124 27.75 -12.31 10.80
C ILE A 124 27.87 -13.73 10.27
N ILE A 125 28.03 -13.95 8.97
CA ILE A 125 28.24 -15.31 8.43
C ILE A 125 29.52 -15.94 9.00
N GLY A 126 30.59 -15.17 9.21
CA GLY A 126 31.85 -15.58 9.82
C GLY A 126 31.74 -15.90 11.31
N LEU A 127 30.92 -15.13 12.06
CA LEU A 127 30.58 -15.41 13.45
C LEU A 127 29.61 -16.58 13.57
N PHE A 128 28.64 -16.73 12.67
CA PHE A 128 27.75 -17.88 12.63
C PHE A 128 28.52 -19.13 12.22
N THR A 129 29.41 -19.07 11.23
CA THR A 129 30.24 -20.22 10.85
C THR A 129 31.27 -20.55 11.92
N SER A 130 31.90 -19.55 12.57
CA SER A 130 32.81 -19.82 13.69
C SER A 130 32.09 -20.26 14.97
N LEU A 131 30.86 -19.81 15.21
CA LEU A 131 30.00 -20.30 16.30
C LEU A 131 29.49 -21.71 15.99
N ILE A 132 29.09 -22.02 14.75
CA ILE A 132 28.68 -23.37 14.33
C ILE A 132 29.87 -24.33 14.37
N VAL A 133 31.05 -23.92 13.93
CA VAL A 133 32.28 -24.73 14.01
C VAL A 133 32.80 -24.81 15.44
N GLY A 134 32.66 -23.75 16.24
CA GLY A 134 33.03 -23.72 17.65
C GLY A 134 32.12 -24.59 18.51
N ILE A 135 30.81 -24.52 18.27
CA ILE A 135 29.81 -25.45 18.80
C ILE A 135 30.14 -26.85 18.27
N GLY A 136 30.38 -27.05 16.98
CA GLY A 136 30.72 -28.35 16.38
C GLY A 136 31.96 -29.01 16.99
N LYS A 137 33.01 -28.24 17.29
CA LYS A 137 34.23 -28.74 17.94
C LYS A 137 34.04 -28.98 19.44
N ALA A 138 33.33 -28.08 20.13
CA ALA A 138 33.01 -28.25 21.55
C ALA A 138 32.07 -29.45 21.77
N THR A 139 31.12 -29.65 20.84
CA THR A 139 30.18 -30.77 20.85
C THR A 139 30.88 -32.06 20.47
N ALA A 140 31.76 -32.10 19.46
CA ALA A 140 32.57 -33.28 19.16
C ALA A 140 33.42 -33.73 20.37
N GLY A 141 34.01 -32.78 21.10
CA GLY A 141 34.76 -33.06 22.34
C GLY A 141 33.89 -33.53 23.51
N GLN A 142 32.67 -33.00 23.66
CA GLN A 142 31.71 -33.43 24.69
C GLN A 142 31.02 -34.77 24.34
N VAL A 143 30.75 -35.02 23.07
CA VAL A 143 30.16 -36.26 22.54
C VAL A 143 31.10 -37.44 22.78
N ALA A 144 32.41 -37.22 22.60
CA ALA A 144 33.43 -38.22 22.89
C ALA A 144 33.55 -38.56 24.38
N ARG A 145 33.23 -37.61 25.29
CA ARG A 145 33.33 -37.79 26.74
C ARG A 145 32.03 -38.26 27.39
N HIS A 146 30.87 -37.91 26.82
CA HIS A 146 29.55 -38.24 27.36
C HIS A 146 28.53 -38.60 26.26
N PRO A 147 28.57 -39.84 25.73
CA PRO A 147 27.71 -40.29 24.63
C PRO A 147 26.21 -40.36 24.97
N LYS A 148 25.83 -40.28 26.25
CA LYS A 148 24.43 -40.19 26.67
C LYS A 148 23.86 -38.76 26.60
N HIS A 149 24.73 -37.74 26.60
CA HIS A 149 24.35 -36.33 26.48
C HIS A 149 24.46 -35.81 25.04
N SER A 150 25.18 -36.51 24.17
CA SER A 150 25.31 -36.18 22.75
C SER A 150 23.99 -36.32 21.98
N SER A 151 23.17 -37.32 22.30
CA SER A 151 21.86 -37.50 21.68
C SER A 151 20.94 -36.33 21.97
N LEU A 152 20.90 -35.85 23.22
CA LEU A 152 20.11 -34.68 23.61
C LEU A 152 20.58 -33.42 22.88
N LEU A 153 21.89 -33.21 22.77
CA LEU A 153 22.44 -32.08 22.04
C LEU A 153 22.16 -32.16 20.53
N ALA A 154 22.28 -33.35 19.92
CA ALA A 154 21.93 -33.58 18.52
C ALA A 154 20.44 -33.28 18.27
N VAL A 155 19.56 -33.72 19.17
CA VAL A 155 18.12 -33.40 19.11
C VAL A 155 17.91 -31.89 19.20
N VAL A 156 18.58 -31.18 20.10
CA VAL A 156 18.47 -29.72 20.21
C VAL A 156 18.92 -29.03 18.92
N VAL A 157 20.05 -29.45 18.33
CA VAL A 157 20.56 -28.87 17.07
C VAL A 157 19.63 -29.17 15.89
N ILE A 158 19.11 -30.39 15.79
CA ILE A 158 18.13 -30.73 14.74
C ILE A 158 16.86 -29.90 14.93
N LEU A 159 16.39 -29.74 16.17
CA LEU A 159 15.20 -28.95 16.48
C LEU A 159 15.41 -27.48 16.14
N THR A 160 16.57 -26.88 16.43
CA THR A 160 16.86 -25.48 16.06
C THR A 160 16.99 -25.29 14.55
N LEU A 161 17.58 -26.24 13.82
CA LEU A 161 17.62 -26.19 12.36
C LEU A 161 16.21 -26.32 11.75
N LEU A 162 15.39 -27.22 12.28
CA LEU A 162 13.99 -27.38 11.86
C LEU A 162 13.17 -26.12 12.16
N THR A 163 13.35 -25.47 13.32
CA THR A 163 12.65 -24.23 13.61
C THR A 163 13.12 -23.10 12.69
N LEU A 164 14.42 -22.92 12.48
CA LEU A 164 14.95 -21.91 11.56
C LEU A 164 14.46 -22.10 10.12
N HIS A 165 14.30 -23.35 9.68
CA HIS A 165 13.78 -23.65 8.34
C HIS A 165 12.28 -23.40 8.22
N ASN A 166 11.49 -23.74 9.24
CA ASN A 166 10.03 -23.69 9.20
C ASN A 166 9.42 -22.33 9.61
N ILE A 167 10.14 -21.53 10.40
CA ILE A 167 9.70 -20.18 10.82
C ILE A 167 9.37 -19.27 9.61
N PRO A 168 10.27 -19.08 8.62
CA PRO A 168 9.99 -18.16 7.52
C PRO A 168 8.94 -18.69 6.55
N LYS A 169 8.68 -20.00 6.55
CA LYS A 169 7.70 -20.63 5.66
C LYS A 169 6.31 -20.62 6.27
N ASN A 170 6.16 -21.10 7.51
CA ASN A 170 4.84 -21.41 8.07
C ASN A 170 4.58 -20.74 9.43
N GLY A 171 5.50 -19.91 9.94
CA GLY A 171 5.40 -19.32 11.28
C GLY A 171 5.53 -20.34 12.42
N LEU A 172 6.04 -21.55 12.14
CA LEU A 172 6.06 -22.73 13.02
C LEU A 172 4.64 -23.16 13.45
N VAL A 173 4.07 -24.11 12.71
CA VAL A 173 2.77 -24.72 12.98
C VAL A 173 2.85 -25.54 14.27
N MET A 174 1.92 -25.32 15.17
CA MET A 174 1.83 -26.03 16.45
C MET A 174 0.65 -27.01 16.47
N SER A 175 -0.46 -26.63 15.84
CA SER A 175 -1.65 -27.47 15.70
C SER A 175 -2.37 -27.16 14.40
N SER A 176 -2.88 -28.20 13.75
CA SER A 176 -3.74 -28.14 12.57
C SER A 176 -5.24 -28.27 12.88
N GLY A 177 -5.64 -28.14 14.15
CA GLY A 177 -7.06 -28.15 14.55
C GLY A 177 -7.71 -29.53 14.67
N THR A 178 -7.02 -30.62 14.36
CA THR A 178 -7.53 -32.01 14.49
C THR A 178 -7.35 -32.62 15.89
N SER A 179 -6.72 -31.88 16.81
CA SER A 179 -6.45 -32.34 18.18
C SER A 179 -7.58 -31.92 19.14
N PRO A 180 -7.96 -32.77 20.11
CA PRO A 180 -9.03 -32.45 21.08
C PRO A 180 -8.76 -31.21 21.94
N PHE A 181 -7.51 -30.72 21.97
CA PHE A 181 -7.12 -29.53 22.72
C PHE A 181 -7.01 -28.26 21.85
N SER A 182 -7.14 -28.39 20.54
CA SER A 182 -6.95 -27.29 19.62
C SER A 182 -8.27 -26.81 19.06
N ARG A 183 -8.46 -25.49 19.07
CA ARG A 183 -9.67 -24.89 18.49
C ARG A 183 -9.57 -24.65 16.99
N GLY A 184 -8.37 -24.71 16.42
CA GLY A 184 -8.10 -24.44 15.02
C GLY A 184 -6.61 -24.29 14.72
N HIS A 185 -6.28 -23.96 13.48
CA HIS A 185 -4.89 -23.89 13.02
C HIS A 185 -4.09 -22.79 13.73
N THR A 186 -3.01 -23.17 14.41
CA THR A 186 -2.23 -22.29 15.30
C THR A 186 -0.74 -22.28 14.94
N THR A 187 -0.15 -21.08 14.89
CA THR A 187 1.29 -20.88 14.63
C THR A 187 1.95 -20.08 15.74
N PHE A 188 3.23 -20.35 16.01
CA PHE A 188 3.97 -19.69 17.10
C PHE A 188 4.31 -18.23 16.77
N LEU A 189 4.72 -17.99 15.53
CA LEU A 189 5.01 -16.68 14.96
C LEU A 189 3.92 -16.28 13.97
N ASN A 190 3.90 -15.00 13.64
CA ASN A 190 2.99 -14.48 12.64
C ASN A 190 3.32 -15.11 11.27
N PRO A 191 2.41 -15.91 10.69
CA PRO A 191 2.69 -16.64 9.46
C PRO A 191 2.83 -15.68 8.26
N PRO A 192 3.60 -16.06 7.23
CA PRO A 192 3.60 -15.38 5.94
C PRO A 192 2.23 -15.49 5.25
N ILE A 193 1.89 -14.51 4.42
CA ILE A 193 0.62 -14.48 3.68
C ILE A 193 0.51 -15.67 2.71
N GLN A 194 1.62 -16.03 2.06
CA GLN A 194 1.66 -17.16 1.13
C GLN A 194 1.25 -18.47 1.80
N TYR A 195 1.72 -18.70 3.03
CA TYR A 195 1.33 -19.87 3.82
C TYR A 195 -0.14 -19.85 4.21
N MET A 196 -0.65 -18.70 4.64
CA MET A 196 -2.06 -18.55 5.00
C MET A 196 -2.99 -18.87 3.81
N GLN A 197 -2.62 -18.39 2.61
CA GLN A 197 -3.36 -18.64 1.39
C GLN A 197 -3.27 -20.12 0.98
N GLN A 198 -2.08 -20.73 1.03
CA GLN A 198 -1.93 -22.15 0.73
C GLN A 198 -2.75 -23.02 1.69
N HIS A 199 -2.67 -22.75 2.99
CA HIS A 199 -3.48 -23.45 3.99
C HIS A 199 -4.98 -23.32 3.74
N TYR A 200 -5.45 -22.20 3.21
CA TYR A 200 -6.85 -22.07 2.83
C TYR A 200 -7.22 -22.94 1.64
N VAL A 201 -6.38 -22.98 0.61
CA VAL A 201 -6.57 -23.85 -0.56
C VAL A 201 -6.52 -25.32 -0.14
N ASP A 202 -5.65 -25.69 0.79
CA ASP A 202 -5.58 -27.06 1.29
C ASP A 202 -6.87 -27.49 2.04
N ILE A 203 -7.62 -26.53 2.60
CA ILE A 203 -8.92 -26.77 3.25
C ILE A 203 -10.07 -26.57 2.26
N SER A 204 -9.81 -26.06 1.05
CA SER A 204 -10.90 -25.68 0.14
C SER A 204 -11.72 -26.85 -0.39
N ASP A 205 -11.11 -28.03 -0.42
CA ASP A 205 -11.79 -29.27 -0.81
C ASP A 205 -12.88 -29.68 0.20
N GLU A 206 -12.87 -29.11 1.41
CA GLU A 206 -13.85 -29.33 2.50
C GLU A 206 -14.59 -28.02 2.88
N TRP A 207 -15.05 -27.22 1.91
CA TRP A 207 -15.82 -25.98 2.11
C TRP A 207 -17.19 -26.18 2.77
N GLU A 208 -17.17 -26.52 4.05
CA GLU A 208 -18.35 -26.53 4.89
C GLU A 208 -18.37 -25.23 5.72
N SER A 209 -19.44 -24.46 5.54
CA SER A 209 -19.74 -23.32 6.41
C SER A 209 -19.78 -23.79 7.87
N SER A 210 -19.15 -23.01 8.75
CA SER A 210 -19.26 -23.26 10.20
C SER A 210 -20.54 -22.69 10.81
N LEU A 211 -21.30 -21.91 10.04
CA LEU A 211 -22.59 -21.39 10.47
C LEU A 211 -23.67 -22.48 10.38
N PRO A 212 -24.66 -22.48 11.30
CA PRO A 212 -25.78 -23.40 11.23
C PRO A 212 -26.54 -23.22 9.91
N GLU A 213 -27.02 -24.33 9.33
CA GLU A 213 -27.82 -24.28 8.10
C GLU A 213 -29.02 -23.36 8.28
N THR A 214 -29.11 -22.31 7.46
CA THR A 214 -30.26 -21.43 7.50
C THR A 214 -31.48 -22.16 6.94
N VAL A 215 -32.57 -22.16 7.70
CA VAL A 215 -33.87 -22.65 7.23
C VAL A 215 -34.22 -21.84 5.97
N LYS A 216 -34.35 -22.51 4.83
CA LYS A 216 -34.57 -21.91 3.50
C LYS A 216 -35.76 -20.94 3.52
N VAL A 217 -35.52 -19.64 3.67
CA VAL A 217 -36.53 -18.61 3.45
C VAL A 217 -36.69 -18.43 1.94
N LYS A 218 -37.93 -18.48 1.44
CA LYS A 218 -38.27 -18.43 0.01
C LYS A 218 -37.66 -17.20 -0.67
N LYS A 219 -36.89 -17.44 -1.74
CA LYS A 219 -36.26 -16.44 -2.62
C LYS A 219 -37.30 -15.43 -3.15
N SER A 220 -37.15 -14.15 -2.85
CA SER A 220 -37.76 -13.06 -3.63
C SER A 220 -36.85 -12.74 -4.82
N LYS A 221 -37.46 -12.55 -6.00
CA LYS A 221 -36.82 -12.24 -7.28
C LYS A 221 -36.42 -10.76 -7.31
N ALA A 222 -35.13 -10.44 -7.14
CA ALA A 222 -34.43 -9.31 -7.76
C ALA A 222 -32.97 -9.30 -7.27
N GLY A 223 -32.01 -9.20 -8.18
CA GLY A 223 -30.57 -9.13 -7.88
C GLY A 223 -29.86 -10.48 -7.97
N LYS A 224 -28.69 -10.50 -8.61
CA LYS A 224 -27.80 -11.65 -8.75
C LYS A 224 -27.22 -12.01 -7.37
N GLN A 225 -28.01 -12.68 -6.54
CA GLN A 225 -27.58 -13.17 -5.23
C GLN A 225 -26.61 -14.33 -5.42
N ILE A 226 -25.31 -14.06 -5.21
CA ILE A 226 -24.37 -15.10 -4.79
C ILE A 226 -24.89 -15.61 -3.44
N GLY A 227 -25.22 -16.91 -3.38
CA GLY A 227 -25.93 -17.53 -2.27
C GLY A 227 -25.18 -17.32 -0.95
N GLY A 228 -25.85 -16.72 0.04
CA GLY A 228 -25.21 -16.31 1.28
C GLY A 228 -26.02 -16.60 2.52
N ILE A 229 -25.45 -17.37 3.43
CA ILE A 229 -25.83 -17.55 4.83
C ILE A 229 -25.53 -16.23 5.57
N GLY A 230 -26.18 -15.14 5.17
CA GLY A 230 -25.92 -13.81 5.69
C GLY A 230 -26.70 -13.57 6.97
N ILE A 231 -26.25 -14.11 8.10
CA ILE A 231 -26.95 -13.96 9.39
C ILE A 231 -27.07 -12.47 9.78
N THR A 232 -26.05 -11.66 9.47
CA THR A 232 -26.03 -10.23 9.77
C THR A 232 -26.87 -9.36 8.83
N ARG A 233 -27.52 -9.92 7.79
CA ARG A 233 -28.33 -9.13 6.85
C ARG A 233 -29.52 -8.46 7.50
N SER A 234 -30.15 -9.13 8.45
CA SER A 234 -31.30 -8.62 9.21
C SER A 234 -30.90 -7.95 10.53
N LEU A 235 -29.60 -7.80 10.78
CA LEU A 235 -29.13 -7.21 12.03
C LEU A 235 -29.17 -5.69 11.93
N ASP A 236 -30.14 -5.10 12.63
CA ASP A 236 -30.19 -3.66 12.85
C ASP A 236 -29.09 -3.28 13.86
N LEU A 237 -28.08 -2.59 13.33
CA LEU A 237 -26.93 -2.08 14.05
C LEU A 237 -27.13 -0.59 14.27
N ASP A 238 -27.19 -0.17 15.54
CA ASP A 238 -27.19 1.24 15.86
C ASP A 238 -25.76 1.79 15.78
N VAL A 239 -25.44 2.45 14.66
CA VAL A 239 -24.16 3.14 14.46
C VAL A 239 -24.29 4.66 14.61
N SER A 240 -25.45 5.15 15.06
CA SER A 240 -25.74 6.58 15.15
C SER A 240 -24.88 7.32 16.17
N GLY A 241 -24.38 6.61 17.20
CA GLY A 241 -23.47 7.15 18.21
C GLY A 241 -22.00 7.24 17.79
N SER A 242 -21.67 6.99 16.51
CA SER A 242 -20.28 6.99 16.04
C SER A 242 -19.61 8.36 16.15
N GLN A 243 -18.35 8.37 16.59
CA GLN A 243 -17.55 9.60 16.78
C GLN A 243 -16.46 9.72 15.71
N THR A 244 -15.98 10.94 15.48
CA THR A 244 -14.90 11.26 14.51
C THR A 244 -13.52 10.88 15.04
N ASP A 245 -13.25 11.20 16.30
CA ASP A 245 -11.91 11.12 16.89
C ASP A 245 -11.52 9.70 17.33
N LYS A 246 -12.51 8.90 17.74
CA LYS A 246 -12.29 7.59 18.35
C LYS A 246 -13.21 6.53 17.77
N VAL A 247 -12.69 5.31 17.66
CA VAL A 247 -13.50 4.14 17.33
C VAL A 247 -14.45 3.83 18.48
N THR A 248 -15.75 3.89 18.20
CA THR A 248 -16.81 3.48 19.12
C THR A 248 -16.99 1.97 19.00
N THR A 249 -16.89 1.27 20.12
CA THR A 249 -17.00 -0.19 20.15
C THR A 249 -18.13 -0.60 21.09
N GLU A 250 -19.07 -1.36 20.56
CA GLU A 250 -20.18 -1.92 21.31
C GLU A 250 -20.10 -3.43 21.32
N THR A 251 -20.54 -4.05 22.41
CA THR A 251 -20.53 -5.50 22.54
C THR A 251 -21.81 -5.94 23.23
N GLN A 252 -22.54 -6.84 22.58
CA GLN A 252 -23.80 -7.38 23.05
C GLN A 252 -23.65 -8.89 23.19
N LEU A 253 -24.10 -9.43 24.33
CA LEU A 253 -24.12 -10.85 24.62
C LEU A 253 -25.57 -11.33 24.60
N ASP A 254 -25.78 -12.57 24.16
CA ASP A 254 -27.06 -13.29 24.22
C ASP A 254 -28.25 -12.46 23.65
N ARG A 255 -28.04 -11.80 22.50
CA ARG A 255 -29.09 -11.07 21.77
C ARG A 255 -29.74 -12.03 20.79
N GLU A 256 -31.07 -12.18 20.85
CA GLU A 256 -31.92 -13.07 20.02
C GLU A 256 -31.21 -13.77 18.84
N GLY A 257 -30.76 -15.01 19.04
CA GLY A 257 -30.11 -15.84 18.03
C GLY A 257 -28.58 -15.72 17.95
N TYR A 258 -27.96 -14.85 18.76
CA TYR A 258 -26.54 -14.57 18.79
C TYR A 258 -25.95 -14.68 20.20
N ALA A 259 -24.90 -15.49 20.33
CA ALA A 259 -24.11 -15.58 21.54
C ALA A 259 -23.22 -14.34 21.75
N LEU A 260 -22.73 -13.73 20.66
CA LEU A 260 -21.87 -12.56 20.73
C LEU A 260 -22.03 -11.68 19.49
N ILE A 261 -22.23 -10.38 19.70
CA ILE A 261 -22.13 -9.35 18.67
C ILE A 261 -21.15 -8.30 19.14
N ALA A 262 -20.07 -8.09 18.39
CA ALA A 262 -19.12 -7.01 18.63
C ALA A 262 -19.07 -6.11 17.40
N THR A 263 -19.36 -4.83 17.59
CA THR A 263 -19.37 -3.83 16.51
C THR A 263 -18.39 -2.72 16.84
N ALA A 264 -17.57 -2.33 15.86
CA ALA A 264 -16.72 -1.16 15.93
C ALA A 264 -17.04 -0.23 14.77
N SER A 265 -17.38 1.02 15.07
CA SER A 265 -17.71 2.04 14.09
C SER A 265 -16.89 3.32 14.30
N ARG A 266 -16.73 4.09 13.24
CA ARG A 266 -16.10 5.42 13.29
C ARG A 266 -16.61 6.29 12.14
N LEU A 267 -16.90 7.55 12.45
CA LEU A 267 -17.31 8.55 11.47
C LEU A 267 -16.06 9.18 10.85
N ILE A 268 -16.08 9.33 9.53
CA ILE A 268 -15.12 10.14 8.77
C ILE A 268 -15.89 11.34 8.24
N ASN A 269 -15.65 12.52 8.82
CA ASN A 269 -16.19 13.76 8.28
C ASN A 269 -15.38 14.22 7.07
N VAL A 270 -16.07 14.81 6.10
CA VAL A 270 -15.43 15.36 4.89
C VAL A 270 -14.46 16.49 5.26
N GLU A 271 -14.90 17.38 6.14
CA GLU A 271 -14.14 18.56 6.61
C GLU A 271 -12.82 18.18 7.31
N ASP A 272 -12.74 17.02 7.95
CA ASP A 272 -11.52 16.56 8.64
C ASP A 272 -10.44 16.07 7.66
N VAL A 273 -10.83 15.78 6.41
CA VAL A 273 -10.00 15.06 5.44
C VAL A 273 -9.69 15.90 4.22
N ILE A 274 -10.64 16.72 3.78
CA ILE A 274 -10.53 17.59 2.61
C ILE A 274 -10.70 19.03 3.07
N ASP A 275 -9.70 19.86 2.79
CA ASP A 275 -9.79 21.30 3.04
C ASP A 275 -10.81 21.90 2.07
N ILE A 276 -11.99 22.26 2.58
CA ILE A 276 -13.02 22.99 1.83
C ILE A 276 -12.81 24.48 2.09
N GLU A 277 -12.58 25.26 1.05
CA GLU A 277 -12.43 26.70 1.17
C GLU A 277 -13.81 27.34 1.38
N GLN A 278 -14.01 28.02 2.51
CA GLN A 278 -15.21 28.81 2.79
C GLN A 278 -15.30 29.99 1.80
N ASN A 279 -16.01 29.76 0.70
CA ASN A 279 -16.42 30.79 -0.27
C ASN A 279 -17.94 30.98 -0.18
N ASP A 280 -18.54 31.76 -1.09
CA ASP A 280 -19.99 31.97 -1.16
C ASP A 280 -20.80 30.65 -1.01
N ASP A 281 -21.94 30.71 -0.32
CA ASP A 281 -22.76 29.53 0.10
C ASP A 281 -23.06 28.53 -1.05
N ASP A 282 -23.30 29.04 -2.27
CA ASP A 282 -23.58 28.21 -3.45
C ASP A 282 -22.34 27.44 -3.96
N ALA A 283 -21.14 27.99 -3.77
CA ALA A 283 -19.89 27.33 -4.13
C ALA A 283 -19.50 26.26 -3.10
N GLU A 284 -19.83 26.49 -1.82
CA GLU A 284 -19.56 25.56 -0.72
C GLU A 284 -20.38 24.27 -0.87
N SER A 285 -21.67 24.37 -1.19
CA SER A 285 -22.53 23.19 -1.39
C SER A 285 -22.02 22.29 -2.52
N ASN A 286 -21.59 22.86 -3.64
CA ASN A 286 -21.03 22.10 -4.77
C ASN A 286 -19.69 21.44 -4.42
N GLN A 287 -18.85 22.11 -3.61
CA GLN A 287 -17.57 21.55 -3.15
C GLN A 287 -17.78 20.40 -2.16
N MET A 288 -18.75 20.52 -1.25
CA MET A 288 -19.09 19.47 -0.30
C MET A 288 -19.62 18.21 -1.01
N GLU A 289 -20.48 18.38 -2.02
CA GLU A 289 -20.98 17.26 -2.83
C GLU A 289 -19.84 16.55 -3.59
N GLU A 290 -18.96 17.30 -4.25
CA GLU A 290 -17.79 16.73 -4.93
C GLU A 290 -16.85 16.03 -3.93
N ALA A 291 -16.63 16.61 -2.75
CA ALA A 291 -15.80 16.03 -1.71
C ALA A 291 -16.39 14.73 -1.14
N MET A 292 -17.72 14.67 -1.01
CA MET A 292 -18.44 13.46 -0.62
C MET A 292 -18.34 12.36 -1.69
N GLU A 293 -18.47 12.71 -2.96
CA GLU A 293 -18.26 11.78 -4.08
C GLU A 293 -16.85 11.17 -4.03
N ILE A 294 -15.81 12.01 -3.88
CA ILE A 294 -14.42 11.55 -3.71
C ILE A 294 -14.29 10.61 -2.52
N MET A 295 -14.96 10.94 -1.41
CA MET A 295 -14.95 10.13 -0.20
C MET A 295 -15.54 8.75 -0.45
N LEU A 296 -16.76 8.69 -0.99
CA LEU A 296 -17.48 7.45 -1.22
C LEU A 296 -16.77 6.57 -2.27
N ASP A 297 -16.29 7.14 -3.38
CA ASP A 297 -15.49 6.43 -4.38
C ASP A 297 -14.23 5.82 -3.77
N SER A 298 -13.53 6.59 -2.93
CA SER A 298 -12.29 6.13 -2.29
C SER A 298 -12.55 4.98 -1.33
N ILE A 299 -13.62 5.05 -0.53
CA ILE A 299 -13.98 3.98 0.41
C ILE A 299 -14.50 2.75 -0.36
N SER A 300 -15.33 2.94 -1.40
CA SER A 300 -15.80 1.85 -2.25
C SER A 300 -14.65 1.10 -2.90
N SER A 301 -13.66 1.82 -3.45
CA SER A 301 -12.47 1.21 -4.05
C SER A 301 -11.69 0.36 -3.05
N LEU A 302 -11.70 0.74 -1.77
CA LEU A 302 -11.05 -0.03 -0.71
C LEU A 302 -11.81 -1.32 -0.41
N PHE A 303 -13.15 -1.26 -0.42
CA PHE A 303 -14.01 -2.43 -0.27
C PHE A 303 -13.88 -3.36 -1.46
N GLY A 304 -13.83 -2.86 -2.70
CA GLY A 304 -13.54 -3.67 -3.89
C GLY A 304 -12.15 -4.31 -3.86
N ASP A 305 -11.14 -3.59 -3.35
CA ASP A 305 -9.79 -4.11 -3.14
C ASP A 305 -9.66 -5.09 -1.96
N ARG A 306 -10.64 -5.08 -1.05
CA ARG A 306 -10.69 -5.91 0.17
C ARG A 306 -9.45 -5.78 1.09
N LYS A 307 -8.79 -4.62 1.06
CA LYS A 307 -7.55 -4.33 1.82
C LYS A 307 -7.85 -3.83 3.24
N PHE A 308 -8.46 -4.67 4.07
CA PHE A 308 -8.96 -4.23 5.37
C PHE A 308 -7.90 -4.07 6.48
N SER A 309 -6.74 -4.72 6.39
CA SER A 309 -5.72 -4.73 7.47
C SER A 309 -4.39 -4.01 7.14
N GLU A 310 -4.36 -3.13 6.14
CA GLU A 310 -3.11 -2.49 5.69
C GLU A 310 -2.40 -1.68 6.79
N TYR A 311 -3.16 -1.04 7.68
CA TYR A 311 -2.62 -0.14 8.71
C TYR A 311 -2.79 -0.68 10.14
N THR A 312 -2.88 -2.00 10.30
CA THR A 312 -2.87 -2.64 11.62
C THR A 312 -1.78 -3.70 11.73
N THR A 313 -1.14 -3.77 12.89
CA THR A 313 -0.17 -4.81 13.24
C THR A 313 -0.78 -5.89 14.14
N ALA A 314 -2.00 -5.67 14.64
CA ALA A 314 -2.68 -6.57 15.57
C ALA A 314 -3.15 -7.87 14.86
N LEU A 315 -3.55 -7.75 13.60
CA LEU A 315 -3.99 -8.85 12.76
C LEU A 315 -3.55 -8.63 11.31
N LYS A 316 -3.48 -9.72 10.56
CA LYS A 316 -3.32 -9.70 9.10
C LYS A 316 -4.59 -10.26 8.47
N TRP A 317 -5.12 -9.57 7.47
CA TRP A 317 -6.24 -9.97 6.65
C TRP A 317 -5.79 -10.06 5.19
N ARG A 318 -6.22 -11.10 4.48
CA ARG A 318 -6.03 -11.21 3.04
C ARG A 318 -7.24 -11.90 2.42
N SER A 319 -7.89 -11.23 1.47
CA SER A 319 -8.81 -11.88 0.55
C SER A 319 -8.09 -12.35 -0.72
N PHE A 320 -8.69 -13.31 -1.41
CA PHE A 320 -8.25 -13.83 -2.69
C PHE A 320 -9.39 -14.59 -3.36
N VAL A 321 -9.30 -14.72 -4.68
CA VAL A 321 -10.25 -15.50 -5.47
C VAL A 321 -9.69 -16.91 -5.62
N VAL A 322 -10.53 -17.90 -5.40
CA VAL A 322 -10.24 -19.32 -5.64
C VAL A 322 -11.12 -19.79 -6.80
N ALA A 323 -10.50 -20.47 -7.77
CA ALA A 323 -11.25 -21.10 -8.85
C ALA A 323 -11.98 -22.32 -8.28
N ALA A 324 -13.31 -22.38 -8.43
CA ALA A 324 -14.07 -23.59 -8.14
C ALA A 324 -14.17 -24.46 -9.41
N GLU A 325 -14.46 -25.75 -9.24
CA GLU A 325 -14.50 -26.75 -10.32
C GLU A 325 -15.58 -26.47 -11.39
N ASP A 326 -16.61 -25.66 -11.07
CA ASP A 326 -17.79 -25.40 -11.91
C ASP A 326 -17.79 -24.02 -12.62
N ASP A 327 -16.62 -23.45 -12.96
CA ASP A 327 -16.46 -22.07 -13.49
C ASP A 327 -16.94 -20.94 -12.54
N ASP A 328 -17.45 -21.29 -11.35
CA ASP A 328 -17.78 -20.33 -10.30
C ASP A 328 -16.50 -19.87 -9.58
N THR A 329 -16.25 -18.57 -9.54
CA THR A 329 -15.18 -17.99 -8.72
C THR A 329 -15.68 -17.80 -7.30
N LEU A 330 -15.08 -18.49 -6.33
CA LEU A 330 -15.40 -18.30 -4.93
C LEU A 330 -14.40 -17.33 -4.31
N GLU A 331 -14.90 -16.29 -3.64
CA GLU A 331 -14.04 -15.34 -2.95
C GLU A 331 -13.79 -15.81 -1.50
N GLY A 332 -12.52 -16.09 -1.20
CA GLY A 332 -12.06 -16.52 0.11
C GLY A 332 -11.31 -15.41 0.84
N ALA A 333 -11.25 -15.50 2.16
CA ALA A 333 -10.36 -14.67 2.96
C ALA A 333 -9.73 -15.43 4.11
N VAL A 334 -8.56 -14.99 4.53
CA VAL A 334 -7.86 -15.53 5.69
C VAL A 334 -7.40 -14.41 6.60
N MET A 335 -7.59 -14.61 7.90
CA MET A 335 -7.07 -13.75 8.94
C MET A 335 -6.07 -14.50 9.81
N SER A 336 -5.01 -13.81 10.23
CA SER A 336 -4.13 -14.24 11.31
C SER A 336 -4.12 -13.19 12.41
N MET A 337 -4.38 -13.61 13.65
CA MET A 337 -4.40 -12.71 14.81
C MET A 337 -3.72 -13.36 16.01
N ARG A 338 -2.93 -12.56 16.74
CA ARG A 338 -2.33 -13.00 18.01
C ARG A 338 -3.41 -13.16 19.08
N LEU A 339 -3.24 -14.14 19.97
CA LEU A 339 -4.19 -14.52 21.03
C LEU A 339 -5.45 -15.25 20.54
N LEU A 340 -5.63 -15.39 19.22
CA LEU A 340 -6.67 -16.23 18.66
C LEU A 340 -6.31 -17.72 18.74
N GLY A 341 -5.03 -18.04 18.53
CA GLY A 341 -4.54 -19.42 18.56
C GLY A 341 -4.28 -19.94 19.97
N ASP A 342 -4.14 -21.26 20.07
CA ASP A 342 -3.92 -21.97 21.33
C ASP A 342 -2.72 -21.39 22.11
N PHE A 343 -2.81 -21.35 23.43
CA PHE A 343 -1.77 -20.80 24.32
C PHE A 343 -1.35 -19.34 24.01
N GLY A 344 -2.29 -18.52 23.54
CA GLY A 344 -2.05 -17.10 23.25
C GLY A 344 -1.19 -16.85 22.02
N ARG A 345 -1.16 -17.81 21.09
CA ARG A 345 -0.38 -17.78 19.86
C ARG A 345 -1.18 -17.19 18.70
N TYR A 346 -0.63 -17.23 17.49
CA TYR A 346 -1.33 -16.76 16.30
C TYR A 346 -2.32 -17.83 15.85
N GLY A 347 -3.59 -17.46 15.74
CA GLY A 347 -4.62 -18.31 15.16
C GLY A 347 -4.88 -17.91 13.72
N ILE A 348 -4.97 -18.88 12.82
CA ILE A 348 -5.38 -18.67 11.43
C ILE A 348 -6.88 -18.97 11.32
N GLN A 349 -7.65 -17.98 10.88
CA GLN A 349 -9.09 -18.08 10.68
C GLN A 349 -9.39 -17.99 9.18
N PRO A 350 -9.91 -19.07 8.57
CA PRO A 350 -10.41 -19.03 7.20
C PRO A 350 -11.84 -18.51 7.13
N PHE A 351 -12.16 -17.84 6.02
CA PHE A 351 -13.45 -17.24 5.71
C PHE A 351 -13.84 -17.44 4.25
N CYS A 352 -15.13 -17.47 3.98
CA CYS A 352 -15.70 -17.39 2.64
C CYS A 352 -16.62 -16.16 2.58
N ILE A 353 -16.72 -15.54 1.41
CA ILE A 353 -17.71 -14.48 1.20
C ILE A 353 -19.11 -15.04 1.46
N SER A 354 -19.87 -14.37 2.32
CA SER A 354 -21.28 -14.66 2.54
C SER A 354 -22.11 -13.90 1.53
N TYR A 355 -21.94 -12.59 1.48
CA TYR A 355 -22.71 -11.73 0.61
C TYR A 355 -22.01 -10.40 0.41
N GLU A 356 -22.38 -9.78 -0.70
CA GLU A 356 -22.03 -8.42 -1.06
C GLU A 356 -23.34 -7.69 -1.34
N SER A 357 -23.44 -6.47 -0.82
CA SER A 357 -24.54 -5.57 -1.12
C SER A 357 -23.96 -4.36 -1.85
N ASP A 358 -24.36 -4.24 -3.11
CA ASP A 358 -24.11 -3.07 -3.93
C ASP A 358 -25.36 -2.21 -3.93
N ASP A 359 -25.18 -0.90 -3.73
CA ASP A 359 -26.22 0.08 -3.95
C ASP A 359 -25.97 0.78 -5.28
N GLU A 360 -27.00 0.87 -6.13
CA GLU A 360 -26.98 1.70 -7.33
C GLU A 360 -27.31 3.14 -6.93
N VAL A 361 -26.32 4.03 -7.04
CA VAL A 361 -26.50 5.47 -6.90
C VAL A 361 -26.07 6.10 -8.23
N ASP A 362 -27.00 6.75 -8.91
CA ASP A 362 -26.74 7.46 -10.18
C ASP A 362 -26.04 6.60 -11.26
N ASP A 363 -26.56 5.39 -11.53
CA ASP A 363 -26.01 4.39 -12.48
C ASP A 363 -24.59 3.86 -12.13
N VAL A 364 -24.06 4.18 -10.95
CA VAL A 364 -22.81 3.63 -10.43
C VAL A 364 -23.12 2.65 -9.30
N THR A 365 -22.72 1.38 -9.48
CA THR A 365 -22.79 0.36 -8.43
C THR A 365 -21.67 0.57 -7.42
N MET A 366 -22.02 0.93 -6.19
CA MET A 366 -21.09 1.08 -5.09
C MET A 366 -21.26 -0.07 -4.09
N THR A 367 -20.20 -0.85 -3.89
CA THR A 367 -20.17 -1.85 -2.82
C THR A 367 -20.19 -1.14 -1.46
N ARG A 368 -21.31 -1.29 -0.74
CA ARG A 368 -21.49 -0.71 0.61
C ARG A 368 -21.23 -1.69 1.72
N CYS A 369 -21.49 -2.97 1.48
CA CYS A 369 -21.38 -3.99 2.50
C CYS A 369 -20.77 -5.27 1.92
N VAL A 370 -19.79 -5.81 2.64
CA VAL A 370 -19.20 -7.11 2.33
C VAL A 370 -19.17 -7.92 3.62
N ALA A 371 -19.70 -9.13 3.58
CA ALA A 371 -19.71 -10.01 4.74
C ALA A 371 -19.01 -11.34 4.43
N PHE A 372 -18.28 -11.83 5.43
CA PHE A 372 -17.51 -13.06 5.35
C PHE A 372 -17.91 -14.00 6.49
N HIS A 373 -18.35 -15.21 6.18
CA HIS A 373 -18.59 -16.24 7.19
C HIS A 373 -17.35 -17.10 7.39
N THR A 374 -17.19 -17.62 8.60
CA THR A 374 -16.11 -18.54 8.93
C THR A 374 -16.34 -19.93 8.33
N LEU A 375 -15.25 -20.56 7.90
CA LEU A 375 -15.27 -21.97 7.47
C LEU A 375 -15.03 -22.91 8.67
N ARG A 376 -15.46 -24.16 8.54
CA ARG A 376 -15.14 -25.21 9.53
C ARG A 376 -13.63 -25.35 9.71
N GLY A 377 -13.23 -25.77 10.91
CA GLY A 377 -11.80 -25.85 11.29
C GLY A 377 -11.18 -24.52 11.73
N GLY A 378 -11.93 -23.41 11.68
CA GLY A 378 -11.54 -22.13 12.26
C GLY A 378 -11.59 -22.10 13.80
N HIS A 379 -11.11 -21.02 14.41
CA HIS A 379 -11.07 -20.82 15.87
C HIS A 379 -12.39 -20.37 16.48
N PHE A 380 -13.26 -19.75 15.68
CA PHE A 380 -14.61 -19.34 16.06
C PHE A 380 -15.57 -19.55 14.88
N ASP A 381 -16.87 -19.57 15.19
CA ASP A 381 -17.94 -19.73 14.21
C ASP A 381 -18.77 -18.44 14.18
N GLY A 382 -18.77 -17.72 13.06
CA GLY A 382 -19.46 -16.44 12.96
C GLY A 382 -19.36 -15.79 11.59
N GLU A 383 -19.83 -14.56 11.52
CA GLU A 383 -19.78 -13.70 10.34
C GLU A 383 -19.13 -12.37 10.68
N LEU A 384 -18.23 -11.92 9.82
CA LEU A 384 -17.57 -10.63 9.87
C LEU A 384 -18.14 -9.75 8.75
N ARG A 385 -18.92 -8.75 9.14
CA ARG A 385 -19.55 -7.78 8.25
C ARG A 385 -18.75 -6.49 8.24
N PHE A 386 -18.40 -6.02 7.05
CA PHE A 386 -17.83 -4.70 6.79
C PHE A 386 -18.91 -3.86 6.13
N ALA A 387 -19.22 -2.68 6.64
CA ALA A 387 -20.24 -1.82 6.07
C ALA A 387 -19.85 -0.34 6.07
N ILE A 388 -20.41 0.38 5.10
CA ILE A 388 -20.31 1.82 4.93
C ILE A 388 -21.73 2.37 4.99
N ASP A 389 -21.98 3.25 5.95
CA ASP A 389 -23.24 3.99 6.05
C ASP A 389 -22.94 5.48 5.85
N THR A 390 -23.84 6.22 5.19
CA THR A 390 -23.74 7.67 5.12
C THR A 390 -24.37 8.30 6.36
N ASN A 391 -23.73 9.33 6.92
CA ASN A 391 -24.34 10.08 8.02
C ASN A 391 -25.66 10.72 7.54
N LYS A 392 -26.64 10.89 8.44
CA LYS A 392 -27.97 11.45 8.12
C LYS A 392 -27.88 12.84 7.48
N ASP A 393 -26.89 13.61 7.90
CA ASP A 393 -26.65 14.97 7.41
C ASP A 393 -25.80 15.00 6.13
N ARG A 394 -25.40 13.83 5.58
CA ARG A 394 -24.53 13.70 4.40
C ARG A 394 -23.22 14.50 4.50
N THR A 395 -22.71 14.68 5.70
CA THR A 395 -21.43 15.36 6.00
C THR A 395 -20.25 14.41 6.17
N GLY A 396 -20.50 13.10 6.19
CA GLY A 396 -19.47 12.08 6.33
C GLY A 396 -19.95 10.66 6.06
N ALA A 397 -18.99 9.74 6.12
CA ALA A 397 -19.21 8.31 6.00
C ALA A 397 -18.86 7.59 7.31
N ILE A 398 -19.73 6.70 7.76
CA ILE A 398 -19.55 5.84 8.91
C ILE A 398 -19.02 4.50 8.41
N ILE A 399 -17.84 4.12 8.88
CA ILE A 399 -17.26 2.80 8.60
C ILE A 399 -17.51 1.92 9.80
N SER A 400 -18.14 0.77 9.60
CA SER A 400 -18.40 -0.21 10.65
C SER A 400 -17.89 -1.60 10.30
N VAL A 401 -17.41 -2.30 11.34
CA VAL A 401 -17.03 -3.71 11.29
C VAL A 401 -17.75 -4.42 12.42
N THR A 402 -18.51 -5.46 12.08
CA THR A 402 -19.29 -6.25 13.02
C THR A 402 -18.89 -7.70 12.94
N LEU A 403 -18.53 -8.27 14.10
CA LEU A 403 -18.41 -9.70 14.30
C LEU A 403 -19.69 -10.19 14.98
N ALA A 404 -20.41 -11.09 14.33
CA ALA A 404 -21.60 -11.72 14.87
C ALA A 404 -21.42 -13.24 14.96
N ILE A 405 -21.75 -13.82 16.11
CA ILE A 405 -21.61 -15.25 16.39
C ILE A 405 -22.97 -15.80 16.79
N PRO A 406 -23.51 -16.79 16.05
CA PRO A 406 -24.80 -17.37 16.36
C PRO A 406 -24.77 -18.18 17.66
N ASP A 407 -25.94 -18.41 18.23
CA ASP A 407 -26.11 -19.34 19.36
C ASP A 407 -25.60 -20.74 19.01
N GLY A 408 -24.83 -21.33 19.92
CA GLY A 408 -24.20 -22.64 19.72
C GLY A 408 -22.88 -22.62 18.92
N GLY A 409 -22.48 -21.47 18.36
CA GLY A 409 -21.19 -21.30 17.71
C GLY A 409 -20.02 -21.16 18.70
N ARG A 410 -18.81 -21.50 18.29
CA ARG A 410 -17.59 -21.29 19.08
C ARG A 410 -17.30 -19.79 19.18
N THR A 411 -17.27 -19.25 20.40
CA THR A 411 -17.03 -17.83 20.66
C THR A 411 -15.57 -17.56 21.08
N PRO A 412 -14.91 -16.51 20.53
CA PRO A 412 -13.69 -15.98 21.07
C PRO A 412 -13.98 -15.19 22.35
N THR A 413 -12.94 -14.87 23.11
CA THR A 413 -13.11 -13.97 24.28
C THR A 413 -13.60 -12.59 23.83
N ILE A 414 -14.47 -11.96 24.63
CA ILE A 414 -15.04 -10.63 24.35
C ILE A 414 -13.94 -9.60 24.06
N ARG A 415 -12.85 -9.63 24.83
CA ARG A 415 -11.71 -8.74 24.64
C ARG A 415 -11.05 -8.94 23.28
N LEU A 416 -10.93 -10.18 22.82
CA LEU A 416 -10.36 -10.51 21.51
C LEU A 416 -11.30 -10.06 20.39
N ALA A 417 -12.60 -10.35 20.50
CA ALA A 417 -13.62 -9.91 19.56
C ALA A 417 -13.59 -8.38 19.38
N ARG A 418 -13.62 -7.62 20.49
CA ARG A 418 -13.52 -6.16 20.48
C ARG A 418 -12.23 -5.68 19.83
N SER A 419 -11.09 -6.24 20.22
CA SER A 419 -9.80 -5.88 19.65
C SER A 419 -9.71 -6.16 18.15
N MET A 420 -10.38 -7.22 17.67
CA MET A 420 -10.43 -7.60 16.26
C MET A 420 -11.19 -6.57 15.44
N VAL A 421 -12.45 -6.29 15.81
CA VAL A 421 -13.28 -5.32 15.09
C VAL A 421 -12.70 -3.91 15.18
N GLU A 422 -12.17 -3.50 16.34
CA GLU A 422 -11.52 -2.19 16.52
C GLU A 422 -10.27 -2.03 15.65
N SER A 423 -9.46 -3.07 15.54
CA SER A 423 -8.23 -3.06 14.71
C SER A 423 -8.55 -2.98 13.23
N LEU A 424 -9.60 -3.70 12.78
CA LEU A 424 -10.07 -3.64 11.39
C LEU A 424 -10.68 -2.27 11.09
N THR A 425 -11.61 -1.77 11.90
CA THR A 425 -12.23 -0.45 11.70
C THR A 425 -11.17 0.65 11.67
N SER A 426 -10.21 0.64 12.61
CA SER A 426 -9.11 1.61 12.63
C SER A 426 -8.25 1.56 11.36
N SER A 427 -7.94 0.36 10.88
CA SER A 427 -7.14 0.16 9.67
C SER A 427 -7.87 0.64 8.42
N ILE A 428 -9.16 0.31 8.28
CA ILE A 428 -10.01 0.72 7.17
C ILE A 428 -10.17 2.24 7.16
N VAL A 429 -10.46 2.86 8.30
CA VAL A 429 -10.58 4.32 8.40
C VAL A 429 -9.29 5.00 7.99
N ARG A 430 -8.14 4.51 8.47
CA ARG A 430 -6.85 5.11 8.13
C ARG A 430 -6.49 4.95 6.66
N SER A 431 -6.77 3.78 6.07
CA SER A 431 -6.58 3.59 4.62
C SER A 431 -7.53 4.46 3.80
N SER A 432 -8.79 4.58 4.23
CA SER A 432 -9.78 5.47 3.62
C SER A 432 -9.32 6.92 3.65
N GLN A 433 -8.97 7.46 4.81
CA GLN A 433 -8.46 8.83 4.94
C GLN A 433 -7.25 9.11 4.05
N MET A 434 -6.31 8.17 3.92
CA MET A 434 -5.16 8.33 3.02
C MET A 434 -5.58 8.34 1.55
N ARG A 435 -6.45 7.42 1.13
CA ARG A 435 -6.95 7.36 -0.25
C ARG A 435 -7.73 8.63 -0.61
N ILE A 436 -8.59 9.11 0.28
CA ILE A 436 -9.36 10.33 0.11
C ILE A 436 -8.42 11.53 -0.08
N LYS A 437 -7.42 11.70 0.80
CA LYS A 437 -6.43 12.79 0.68
C LYS A 437 -5.64 12.72 -0.63
N GLN A 438 -5.25 11.51 -1.04
CA GLN A 438 -4.54 11.32 -2.32
C GLN A 438 -5.44 11.62 -3.52
N ALA A 439 -6.69 11.18 -3.51
CA ALA A 439 -7.66 11.44 -4.57
C ALA A 439 -8.00 12.93 -4.68
N ALA A 440 -8.28 13.59 -3.55
CA ALA A 440 -8.52 15.03 -3.47
C ALA A 440 -7.30 15.83 -3.97
N SER A 441 -6.09 15.48 -3.52
CA SER A 441 -4.85 16.14 -3.97
C SER A 441 -4.66 16.02 -5.49
N ARG A 442 -4.90 14.84 -6.08
CA ARG A 442 -4.81 14.62 -7.54
C ARG A 442 -5.85 15.44 -8.30
N ARG A 443 -7.10 15.49 -7.82
CA ARG A 443 -8.16 16.32 -8.43
C ARG A 443 -7.80 17.80 -8.36
N ASN A 444 -7.29 18.30 -7.22
CA ASN A 444 -6.86 19.69 -7.06
C ASN A 444 -5.68 20.05 -7.96
N GLN A 445 -4.66 19.18 -8.05
CA GLN A 445 -3.54 19.38 -8.99
C GLN A 445 -4.02 19.47 -10.44
N SER A 446 -4.95 18.59 -10.84
CA SER A 446 -5.56 18.62 -12.18
C SER A 446 -6.33 19.93 -12.43
N LYS A 447 -7.14 20.38 -11.45
CA LYS A 447 -7.86 21.66 -11.52
C LYS A 447 -6.91 22.84 -11.68
N HIS A 448 -5.86 22.94 -10.85
CA HIS A 448 -4.86 24.00 -10.96
C HIS A 448 -4.09 23.97 -12.28
N TYR A 449 -3.73 22.78 -12.76
CA TYR A 449 -3.05 22.64 -14.05
C TYR A 449 -3.94 23.11 -15.21
N ARG A 450 -5.23 22.73 -15.22
CA ARG A 450 -6.20 23.19 -16.21
C ARG A 450 -6.41 24.69 -16.14
N ALA A 451 -6.54 25.27 -14.94
CA ALA A 451 -6.68 26.70 -14.74
C ALA A 451 -5.46 27.48 -15.25
N ARG A 452 -4.24 27.04 -14.92
CA ARG A 452 -2.99 27.63 -15.42
C ARG A 452 -2.89 27.54 -16.94
N SER A 453 -3.20 26.38 -17.51
CA SER A 453 -3.19 26.18 -18.97
C SER A 453 -4.22 27.07 -19.68
N ALA A 454 -5.42 27.20 -19.11
CA ALA A 454 -6.46 28.09 -19.63
C ALA A 454 -6.06 29.58 -19.53
N ALA A 455 -5.43 29.99 -18.42
CA ALA A 455 -4.91 31.34 -18.25
C ALA A 455 -3.82 31.68 -19.27
N GLN A 456 -2.84 30.79 -19.44
CA GLN A 456 -1.79 30.94 -20.47
C GLN A 456 -2.36 30.97 -21.89
N ALA A 457 -3.36 30.15 -22.19
CA ALA A 457 -4.04 30.17 -23.48
C ALA A 457 -4.78 31.50 -23.71
N LYS A 458 -5.43 32.05 -22.68
CA LYS A 458 -6.09 33.36 -22.73
C LYS A 458 -5.08 34.49 -22.93
N GLU A 459 -3.97 34.48 -22.22
CA GLU A 459 -2.88 35.46 -22.37
C GLU A 459 -2.29 35.40 -23.79
N LYS A 460 -2.01 34.20 -24.31
CA LYS A 460 -1.51 34.03 -25.68
C LYS A 460 -2.50 34.53 -26.73
N ARG A 461 -3.80 34.34 -26.52
CA ARG A 461 -4.85 34.90 -27.39
C ARG A 461 -4.87 36.42 -27.32
N HIS A 462 -4.74 36.99 -26.12
CA HIS A 462 -4.66 38.45 -25.92
C HIS A 462 -3.45 39.06 -26.62
N LEU A 463 -2.25 38.50 -26.40
CA LEU A 463 -1.01 38.96 -27.03
C LEU A 463 -1.07 38.87 -28.56
N ARG A 464 -1.67 37.81 -29.11
CA ARG A 464 -1.90 37.69 -30.57
C ARG A 464 -2.80 38.80 -31.08
N TYR A 465 -3.91 39.05 -30.40
CA TYR A 465 -4.84 40.11 -30.75
C TYR A 465 -4.18 41.50 -30.70
N GLU A 466 -3.39 41.78 -29.67
CA GLU A 466 -2.64 43.04 -29.56
C GLU A 466 -1.58 43.20 -30.67
N GLN A 467 -0.85 42.13 -31.01
CA GLN A 467 0.10 42.16 -32.12
C GLN A 467 -0.58 42.39 -33.47
N GLU A 468 -1.71 41.73 -33.72
CA GLU A 468 -2.50 41.91 -34.93
C GLU A 468 -3.02 43.35 -35.04
N LYS A 469 -3.53 43.91 -33.94
CA LYS A 469 -3.95 45.31 -33.86
C LYS A 469 -2.80 46.28 -34.16
N LEU A 470 -1.61 46.08 -33.58
CA LEU A 470 -0.43 46.91 -33.85
C LEU A 470 0.03 46.81 -35.31
N GLN A 471 -0.04 45.61 -35.92
CA GLN A 471 0.26 45.43 -37.34
C GLN A 471 -0.74 46.16 -38.23
N GLU A 472 -2.03 46.12 -37.90
CA GLU A 472 -3.08 46.85 -38.59
C GLU A 472 -2.88 48.36 -38.49
N GLU A 473 -2.56 48.88 -37.30
CA GLU A 473 -2.24 50.29 -37.07
C GLU A 473 -1.01 50.75 -37.86
N MET A 474 0.08 49.96 -37.86
CA MET A 474 1.28 50.23 -38.66
C MET A 474 0.98 50.20 -40.17
N ALA A 475 0.15 49.25 -40.63
CA ALA A 475 -0.25 49.17 -42.03
C ALA A 475 -1.10 50.40 -42.44
N ALA A 476 -2.02 50.83 -41.57
CA ALA A 476 -2.81 52.03 -41.75
C ALA A 476 -1.94 53.30 -41.76
N GLU A 477 -0.96 53.40 -40.87
CA GLU A 477 -0.02 54.52 -40.83
C GLU A 477 0.88 54.56 -42.07
N ARG A 478 1.42 53.40 -42.49
CA ARG A 478 2.15 53.28 -43.77
C ARG A 478 1.29 53.71 -44.95
N LYS A 479 0.03 53.30 -44.99
CA LYS A 479 -0.94 53.72 -46.02
C LYS A 479 -1.19 55.23 -45.98
N ARG A 480 -1.32 55.83 -44.79
CA ARG A 480 -1.46 57.29 -44.62
C ARG A 480 -0.21 58.04 -45.08
N LYS A 481 0.99 57.61 -44.66
CA LYS A 481 2.28 58.19 -45.07
C LYS A 481 2.50 58.07 -46.58
N TRP A 482 2.22 56.90 -47.15
CA TRP A 482 2.29 56.69 -48.61
C TRP A 482 1.33 57.62 -49.34
N LYS A 483 0.07 57.76 -48.89
CA LYS A 483 -0.87 58.71 -49.48
C LYS A 483 -0.41 60.17 -49.38
N ARG A 484 0.29 60.54 -48.31
CA ARG A 484 0.77 61.91 -48.07
C ARG A 484 2.00 62.27 -48.91
N ASN A 485 2.92 61.32 -49.06
CA ASN A 485 4.22 61.55 -49.71
C ASN A 485 4.23 61.20 -51.20
N ASN A 486 3.15 60.60 -51.72
CA ASN A 486 3.07 60.19 -53.11
C ASN A 486 2.02 61.05 -53.84
N PRO A 487 2.42 61.96 -54.75
CA PRO A 487 1.51 62.89 -55.42
C PRO A 487 0.46 62.20 -56.31
N ASP A 488 0.70 60.93 -56.71
CA ASP A 488 -0.21 60.10 -57.51
C ASP A 488 -1.03 59.09 -56.68
N ALA A 489 -1.10 59.24 -55.36
CA ALA A 489 -1.76 58.27 -54.49
C ALA A 489 -3.26 58.04 -54.77
N GLY A 490 -3.92 58.96 -55.48
CA GLY A 490 -5.30 58.80 -55.98
C GLY A 490 -5.43 58.00 -57.28
N HIS A 491 -4.33 57.82 -58.03
CA HIS A 491 -4.31 57.18 -59.36
C HIS A 491 -3.73 55.76 -59.36
N TYR A 492 -3.24 55.26 -58.23
CA TYR A 492 -2.74 53.89 -58.12
C TYR A 492 -3.91 52.89 -58.15
N ARG A 493 -4.29 52.47 -59.35
CA ARG A 493 -5.03 51.23 -59.58
C ARG A 493 -4.02 50.08 -59.56
N PRO A 494 -4.22 49.03 -58.75
CA PRO A 494 -3.43 47.81 -58.93
C PRO A 494 -3.64 47.35 -60.36
N SER A 495 -2.63 47.49 -61.22
CA SER A 495 -2.71 46.91 -62.56
C SER A 495 -2.81 45.41 -62.36
N GLY A 496 -3.86 44.81 -62.91
CA GLY A 496 -4.29 43.42 -62.70
C GLY A 496 -3.30 42.35 -63.18
N HIS A 497 -2.01 42.66 -63.30
CA HIS A 497 -0.98 41.74 -63.77
C HIS A 497 -0.25 40.99 -62.65
N ARG A 498 -0.38 41.41 -61.39
CA ARG A 498 0.27 40.76 -60.23
C ARG A 498 -0.65 39.89 -59.35
N LEU A 499 -1.93 39.77 -59.69
CA LEU A 499 -2.88 38.88 -58.98
C LEU A 499 -3.07 37.51 -59.68
N ARG A 500 -2.20 37.13 -60.63
CA ARG A 500 -2.12 35.73 -61.03
C ARG A 500 -1.52 34.94 -59.87
N SER A 501 -2.37 34.18 -59.20
CA SER A 501 -1.99 33.05 -58.36
C SER A 501 -0.86 32.26 -59.04
N PRO A 502 0.14 31.75 -58.31
CA PRO A 502 1.13 30.86 -58.89
C PRO A 502 0.39 29.67 -59.52
N GLY A 503 0.31 29.63 -60.85
CA GLY A 503 -0.27 28.54 -61.61
C GLY A 503 0.65 27.34 -61.50
N GLY A 504 0.48 26.56 -60.44
CA GLY A 504 1.29 25.39 -60.13
C GLY A 504 0.50 24.40 -59.29
N SER A 505 -0.64 23.94 -59.82
CA SER A 505 -1.26 22.71 -59.32
C SER A 505 -0.41 21.52 -59.77
N PRO A 506 -0.01 20.59 -58.88
CA PRO A 506 0.72 19.40 -59.26
C PRO A 506 -0.22 18.45 -60.03
N ASN A 507 0.18 18.06 -61.24
CA ASN A 507 -0.50 17.02 -62.00
C ASN A 507 -0.28 15.67 -61.31
N PHE A 508 -1.33 15.12 -60.72
CA PHE A 508 -1.38 13.69 -60.41
C PHE A 508 -1.71 12.95 -61.69
N VAL A 509 -0.74 12.19 -62.20
CA VAL A 509 -0.92 11.24 -63.29
C VAL A 509 -1.45 9.94 -62.69
N SER A 510 -2.60 9.50 -63.20
CA SER A 510 -3.23 8.20 -62.95
C SER A 510 -2.44 7.05 -63.56
#